data_AF-A0A1Y5PFA3-F1
#
_entry.id   AF-A0A1Y5PFA3-F1
#
_cell.length_a   1.000
_cell.length_b   1.000
_cell.length_c   1.000
_cell.angle_alpha   90.00
_cell.angle_beta   90.00
_cell.angle_gamma   90.00
#
_symmetry.space_group_name_H-M   'P 1'
#
loop_
_entity.id
_entity.type
_entity.pdbx_description
1 polymer ?
#
loop_
_entity_poly.entity_id
_entity_poly.type
_entity_poly.pdbx_seq_one_letter_code
_entity_poly.pdbx_strand_id
1 'polypeptide(L)'
;MLRSVQDLVHLRWRTAQVLLAVVDGTTEQVRVLRQAMQIEGIETSDTRDEMALLLRQFGPRAPVWLRGEINRLSRQLRQWCGRCGRRNRYFDNRGICVDCVVEERRERCS
;
A
#
# COMPACT_ATOMS: atom_id res chain seq x y z
N MET A 1 10.56 4.42 8.64
CA MET A 1 9.72 5.03 9.73
C MET A 1 8.25 5.12 9.33
N LEU A 2 7.44 4.18 9.83
CA LEU A 2 5.98 4.12 9.63
C LEU A 2 5.30 5.09 10.61
N ARG A 3 4.63 6.13 10.10
CA ARG A 3 4.09 7.24 10.93
C ARG A 3 2.57 7.29 10.96
N SER A 4 1.91 6.54 10.08
CA SER A 4 0.47 6.57 9.92
C SER A 4 -0.13 5.19 9.70
N VAL A 5 -1.45 5.08 9.91
CA VAL A 5 -2.23 3.89 9.53
C VAL A 5 -2.12 3.63 8.02
N GLN A 6 -2.00 4.68 7.21
CA GLN A 6 -1.80 4.54 5.77
C GLN A 6 -0.48 3.84 5.47
N ASP A 7 0.61 4.21 6.16
CA ASP A 7 1.93 3.59 5.98
C ASP A 7 1.90 2.10 6.35
N LEU A 8 1.23 1.75 7.46
CA LEU A 8 1.06 0.35 7.87
C LEU A 8 0.26 -0.46 6.83
N VAL A 9 -0.80 0.13 6.27
CA VAL A 9 -1.61 -0.51 5.22
C VAL A 9 -0.81 -0.65 3.93
N HIS A 10 0.02 0.34 3.58
CA HIS A 10 0.89 0.32 2.41
C HIS A 10 2.00 -0.73 2.54
N LEU A 11 2.68 -0.78 3.69
CA LEU A 11 3.65 -1.82 4.04
C LEU A 11 3.06 -3.21 3.85
N ARG A 12 1.89 -3.45 4.45
CA ARG A 12 1.21 -4.74 4.35
C ARG A 12 0.80 -5.07 2.93
N TRP A 13 0.33 -4.08 2.16
CA TRP A 13 -0.03 -4.25 0.76
C TRP A 13 1.15 -4.66 -0.12
N ARG A 14 2.30 -4.01 0.06
CA ARG A 14 3.55 -4.38 -0.63
C ARG A 14 4.07 -5.74 -0.20
N THR A 15 4.07 -6.01 1.09
CA THR A 15 4.56 -7.27 1.65
C THR A 15 3.71 -8.46 1.17
N ALA A 16 2.38 -8.30 1.09
CA ALA A 16 1.50 -9.33 0.54
C ALA A 16 1.79 -9.64 -0.94
N GLN A 17 2.12 -8.62 -1.76
CA GLN A 17 2.53 -8.84 -3.15
C GLN A 17 3.85 -9.60 -3.24
N VAL A 18 4.83 -9.24 -2.41
CA VAL A 18 6.13 -9.94 -2.37
C VAL A 18 5.92 -11.39 -1.97
N LEU A 19 5.14 -11.65 -0.92
CA LEU A 19 4.88 -13.00 -0.46
C LEU A 19 4.14 -13.83 -1.52
N LEU A 20 3.16 -13.24 -2.21
CA LEU A 20 2.47 -13.91 -3.33
C LEU A 20 3.46 -14.24 -4.46
N ALA A 21 4.33 -13.29 -4.84
CA ALA A 21 5.32 -13.49 -5.89
C ALA A 21 6.34 -14.59 -5.52
N VAL A 22 6.75 -14.69 -4.25
CA VAL A 22 7.58 -15.77 -3.72
C VAL A 22 6.87 -17.12 -3.83
N VAL A 23 5.60 -17.18 -3.43
CA VAL A 23 4.78 -18.41 -3.49
C VAL A 23 4.54 -18.86 -4.93
N ASP A 24 4.33 -17.91 -5.86
CA ASP A 24 4.16 -18.17 -7.28
C ASP A 24 5.50 -18.51 -7.99
N GLY A 25 6.65 -18.48 -7.29
CA GLY A 25 7.96 -18.83 -7.86
C GLY A 25 8.54 -17.78 -8.82
N THR A 26 8.05 -16.53 -8.76
CA THR A 26 8.38 -15.48 -9.73
C THR A 26 9.54 -14.59 -9.27
N THR A 27 10.78 -15.08 -9.36
CA THR A 27 11.98 -14.38 -8.86
C THR A 27 12.13 -12.95 -9.40
N GLU A 28 11.82 -12.72 -10.67
CA GLU A 28 11.89 -11.38 -11.27
C GLU A 28 10.86 -10.42 -10.66
N GLN A 29 9.63 -10.90 -10.44
CA GLN A 29 8.58 -10.10 -9.81
C GLN A 29 8.98 -9.72 -8.38
N VAL A 30 9.58 -10.65 -7.63
CA VAL A 30 10.11 -10.38 -6.27
C VAL A 30 11.17 -9.29 -6.33
N ARG A 31 12.09 -9.34 -7.30
CA ARG A 31 13.14 -8.33 -7.48
C ARG A 31 12.56 -6.94 -7.73
N VAL A 32 11.65 -6.82 -8.71
CA VAL A 32 11.00 -5.55 -9.06
C VAL A 32 10.21 -4.98 -7.89
N LEU A 33 9.47 -5.81 -7.15
CA LEU A 33 8.72 -5.37 -5.98
C LEU A 33 9.64 -4.85 -4.87
N ARG A 34 10.76 -5.52 -4.60
CA ARG A 34 11.73 -5.05 -3.60
C ARG A 34 12.36 -3.71 -3.98
N GLN A 35 12.68 -3.51 -5.26
CA GLN A 35 13.16 -2.22 -5.76
C GLN A 35 12.12 -1.11 -5.60
N ALA A 36 10.85 -1.40 -5.92
CA ALA A 36 9.77 -0.44 -5.71
C ALA A 36 9.62 -0.07 -4.22
N MET A 37 9.68 -1.05 -3.32
CA MET A 37 9.62 -0.82 -1.88
C MET A 37 10.78 0.04 -1.37
N GLN A 38 11.98 -0.11 -1.95
CA GLN A 38 13.13 0.74 -1.63
C GLN A 38 12.88 2.20 -2.04
N ILE A 39 12.33 2.44 -3.23
CA ILE A 39 11.95 3.79 -3.69
C ILE A 39 10.88 4.40 -2.78
N GLU A 40 9.96 3.57 -2.28
CA GLU A 40 8.91 3.98 -1.33
C GLU A 40 9.42 4.18 0.11
N GLY A 41 10.70 3.93 0.38
CA GLY A 41 11.30 4.09 1.70
C GLY A 41 10.85 3.04 2.72
N ILE A 42 10.38 1.87 2.26
CA ILE A 42 10.01 0.75 3.14
C ILE A 42 11.28 0.02 3.57
N GLU A 43 11.45 -0.13 4.88
CA GLU A 43 12.63 -0.79 5.45
C GLU A 43 12.53 -2.32 5.31
N THR A 44 13.68 -2.96 5.08
CA THR A 44 13.76 -4.42 4.95
C THR A 44 13.36 -5.14 6.25
N SER A 45 13.63 -4.52 7.41
CA SER A 45 13.18 -5.00 8.73
C SER A 45 11.66 -5.04 8.82
N ASP A 46 11.00 -3.92 8.51
CA ASP A 46 9.53 -3.80 8.52
C ASP A 46 8.89 -4.84 7.58
N THR A 47 9.49 -5.05 6.41
CA THR A 47 9.03 -6.06 5.45
C THR A 47 9.13 -7.47 6.02
N ARG A 48 10.24 -7.79 6.70
CA ARG A 48 10.47 -9.13 7.28
C ARG A 48 9.45 -9.42 8.39
N ASP A 49 9.22 -8.46 9.27
CA ASP A 49 8.29 -8.61 10.38
C ASP A 49 6.86 -8.77 9.86
N GLU A 50 6.47 -7.98 8.85
CA GLU A 50 5.16 -8.09 8.21
C GLU A 50 4.99 -9.41 7.44
N MET A 51 6.05 -9.93 6.80
CA MET A 51 6.01 -11.25 6.16
C MET A 51 5.70 -12.34 7.19
N ALA A 52 6.31 -12.28 8.37
CA ALA A 52 6.05 -13.24 9.45
C ALA A 52 4.58 -13.18 9.93
N LEU A 53 4.01 -11.98 10.03
CA LEU A 53 2.60 -11.79 10.40
C LEU A 53 1.65 -12.36 9.33
N LEU A 54 1.90 -12.09 8.05
CA LEU A 54 1.12 -12.62 6.93
C LEU A 54 1.18 -14.15 6.87
N LEU A 55 2.36 -14.74 7.06
CA LEU A 55 2.56 -16.19 7.12
C LEU A 55 1.80 -16.80 8.31
N ARG A 56 1.84 -16.17 9.49
CA ARG A 56 1.09 -16.64 10.67
C ARG A 56 -0.42 -16.56 10.46
N GLN A 57 -0.90 -15.54 9.75
CA GLN A 57 -2.32 -15.33 9.52
C GLN A 57 -2.90 -16.27 8.45
N PHE A 58 -2.22 -16.41 7.32
CA PHE A 58 -2.76 -17.15 6.17
C PHE A 58 -2.21 -18.58 6.04
N GLY A 59 -1.10 -18.88 6.70
CA GLY A 59 -0.51 -20.22 6.76
C GLY A 59 -0.35 -20.88 5.38
N PRO A 60 -0.62 -22.19 5.23
CA PRO A 60 -0.47 -22.92 3.97
C PRO A 60 -1.54 -22.57 2.92
N ARG A 61 -2.56 -21.76 3.25
CA ARG A 61 -3.60 -21.31 2.29
C ARG A 61 -3.21 -20.01 1.58
N ALA A 62 -1.95 -19.60 1.67
CA ALA A 62 -1.45 -18.29 1.27
C ALA A 62 -1.92 -17.75 -0.10
N PRO A 63 -1.87 -18.48 -1.24
CA PRO A 63 -2.03 -17.85 -2.56
C PRO A 63 -3.39 -17.16 -2.79
N VAL A 64 -4.49 -17.84 -2.48
CA VAL A 64 -5.85 -17.32 -2.73
C VAL A 64 -6.18 -16.17 -1.78
N TRP A 65 -5.82 -16.32 -0.51
CA TRP A 65 -6.10 -15.31 0.52
C TRP A 65 -5.22 -14.07 0.35
N LEU A 66 -3.97 -14.23 -0.12
CA LEU A 66 -3.10 -13.09 -0.43
C LEU A 66 -3.66 -12.24 -1.56
N ARG A 67 -4.19 -12.83 -2.64
CA ARG A 67 -4.85 -12.06 -3.72
C ARG A 67 -6.05 -11.26 -3.20
N GLY A 68 -6.89 -11.90 -2.37
CA GLY A 68 -8.02 -11.23 -1.71
C GLY A 68 -7.58 -10.07 -0.80
N GLU A 69 -6.52 -10.29 -0.02
CA GLU A 69 -5.95 -9.29 0.89
C GLU A 69 -5.33 -8.11 0.11
N ILE A 70 -4.56 -8.37 -0.95
CA ILE A 70 -4.00 -7.34 -1.83
C ILE A 70 -5.12 -6.46 -2.41
N ASN A 71 -6.21 -7.06 -2.89
CA ASN A 71 -7.36 -6.32 -3.41
C ASN A 71 -8.09 -5.51 -2.34
N ARG A 72 -8.25 -6.07 -1.13
CA ARG A 72 -8.84 -5.37 0.02
C ARG A 72 -8.00 -4.17 0.42
N LEU A 73 -6.69 -4.34 0.57
CA LEU A 73 -5.76 -3.29 0.94
C LEU A 73 -5.64 -2.21 -0.15
N SER A 74 -5.62 -2.59 -1.43
CA SER A 74 -5.64 -1.63 -2.55
C SER A 74 -6.89 -0.74 -2.52
N ARG A 75 -8.08 -1.33 -2.30
CA ARG A 75 -9.32 -0.57 -2.12
C ARG A 75 -9.26 0.33 -0.89
N GLN A 76 -8.64 -0.13 0.19
CA GLN A 76 -8.44 0.67 1.38
C GLN A 76 -7.54 1.87 1.08
N LEU A 77 -6.38 1.65 0.42
CA LEU A 77 -5.40 2.68 0.06
C LEU A 77 -6.02 3.81 -0.80
N ARG A 78 -6.94 3.47 -1.70
CA ARG A 78 -7.69 4.44 -2.52
C ARG A 78 -8.66 5.32 -1.74
N GLN A 79 -8.89 5.05 -0.45
CA GLN A 79 -9.70 5.90 0.42
C GLN A 79 -8.91 7.04 1.05
N TRP A 80 -7.59 7.11 0.83
CA TRP A 80 -6.75 8.20 1.29
C TRP A 80 -6.37 9.14 0.16
N CYS A 81 -6.37 10.44 0.47
CA CYS A 81 -5.95 11.49 -0.44
C CYS A 81 -4.45 11.40 -0.70
N GLY A 82 -4.05 11.38 -1.98
CA GLY A 82 -2.64 11.37 -2.37
C GLY A 82 -1.86 12.62 -1.96
N ARG A 83 -2.53 13.74 -1.67
CA ARG A 83 -1.89 14.99 -1.23
C ARG A 83 -1.81 15.11 0.29
N CYS A 84 -2.94 15.01 0.99
CA CYS A 84 -2.98 15.28 2.43
C CYS A 84 -2.94 14.02 3.32
N GLY A 85 -2.95 12.82 2.74
CA GLY A 85 -2.92 11.56 3.51
C GLY A 85 -4.14 11.33 4.40
N ARG A 86 -5.21 12.13 4.24
CA ARG A 86 -6.46 11.98 5.00
C ARG A 86 -7.44 11.10 4.25
N ARG A 87 -8.26 10.36 5.00
CA ARG A 87 -9.39 9.65 4.40
C ARG A 87 -10.43 10.61 3.89
N ASN A 88 -10.98 10.34 2.71
CA ASN A 88 -12.10 11.10 2.16
C ASN A 88 -13.04 10.15 1.40
N ARG A 89 -14.28 10.60 1.16
CA ARG A 89 -15.27 9.88 0.34
C ARG A 89 -15.29 10.37 -1.11
N TYR A 90 -14.80 11.58 -1.36
CA TYR A 90 -14.88 12.25 -2.65
C TYR A 90 -13.46 12.60 -3.12
N PHE A 91 -13.10 12.05 -4.28
CA PHE A 91 -11.81 12.25 -4.94
C PHE A 91 -12.01 12.73 -6.37
N ASP A 92 -11.04 13.48 -6.87
CA ASP A 92 -10.92 13.73 -8.30
C ASP A 92 -10.30 12.52 -9.03
N ASN A 93 -10.15 12.63 -10.36
CA ASN A 93 -9.54 11.58 -11.20
C ASN A 93 -8.06 11.31 -10.87
N ARG A 94 -7.43 12.13 -10.03
CA ARG A 94 -6.03 12.01 -9.61
C ARG A 94 -5.89 11.42 -8.20
N GLY A 95 -7.01 11.08 -7.54
CA GLY A 95 -6.98 10.57 -6.16
C GLY A 95 -6.71 11.65 -5.12
N ILE A 96 -6.97 12.92 -5.45
CA ILE A 96 -6.87 14.05 -4.53
C ILE A 96 -8.27 14.36 -3.98
N CYS A 97 -8.39 14.54 -2.67
CA CYS A 97 -9.67 14.83 -2.05
C CYS A 97 -10.17 16.23 -2.41
N VAL A 98 -11.49 16.39 -2.44
CA VAL A 98 -12.16 17.65 -2.82
C VAL A 98 -11.65 18.83 -1.98
N ASP A 99 -11.43 18.64 -0.68
CA ASP A 99 -10.92 19.69 0.21
C ASP A 99 -9.59 20.27 -0.29
N CYS A 100 -8.64 19.40 -0.65
CA CYS A 100 -7.34 19.81 -1.17
C CYS A 100 -7.43 20.46 -2.56
N VAL A 101 -8.40 20.06 -3.38
CA VAL A 101 -8.64 20.70 -4.69
C VAL A 101 -9.21 22.11 -4.50
N VAL A 102 -10.11 22.28 -3.53
CA VAL A 102 -10.71 23.59 -3.21
C VAL A 102 -9.66 24.54 -2.64
N GLU A 103 -8.81 24.07 -1.72
CA GLU A 103 -7.68 24.84 -1.18
C GLU A 103 -6.75 25.34 -2.29
N GLU A 104 -6.30 24.47 -3.20
CA GLU A 104 -5.41 24.85 -4.32
C GLU A 104 -6.08 25.85 -5.29
N ARG A 105 -7.41 25.82 -5.42
CA ARG A 105 -8.12 26.81 -6.25
C ARG A 105 -8.19 28.17 -5.56
N ARG A 106 -8.38 28.21 -4.23
CA ARG A 106 -8.39 29.46 -3.46
C ARG A 106 -7.04 30.17 -3.52
N GLU A 107 -5.95 29.42 -3.36
CA GLU A 107 -4.58 29.93 -3.46
C GLU A 107 -4.26 30.53 -4.84
N ARG A 108 -4.82 29.97 -5.92
CA ARG A 108 -4.63 30.49 -7.29
C ARG A 108 -5.46 31.74 -7.62
N CYS A 109 -6.47 32.05 -6.83
CA CYS A 109 -7.34 33.21 -7.01
C CYS A 109 -7.03 34.36 -6.04
N SER A 110 -6.00 34.20 -5.19
CA SER A 110 -5.47 35.21 -4.27
C SER A 110 -4.21 35.84 -4.85
#